data_AF-R6A5Z7-F1
#
_entry.id   AF-R6A5Z7-F1
#
_cell.length_a   1.000
_cell.length_b   1.000
_cell.length_c   1.000
_cell.angle_alpha   90.00
_cell.angle_beta   90.00
_cell.angle_gamma   90.00
#
_symmetry.space_group_name_H-M   'P 1'
#
loop_
_entity.id
_entity.type
_entity.pdbx_description
1 polymer ?
#
loop_
_entity_poly.entity_id
_entity_poly.type
_entity_poly.pdbx_seq_one_letter_code
_entity_poly.pdbx_strand_id
1 'polypeptide(L)'
;MKRSASISDYLKPLADTPNQAYLTNALQVADVLEWILSQVGKSKVWQTSFSISEEFLRRLFFIEKGGKVLEFNLVLDHKATNKTLKLWSFICQVMKRTYLADNHSKILLVESEAGDTISVVTSQNLTRGNRHESTFISTDKAIFAALHGQVTDLIRNHSVPLNDLFAQRLTQNGAND
;
A
#
# COMPACT_ATOMS: atom_id res chain seq x y z
N MET A 1 6.17 10.11 -9.37
CA MET A 1 5.87 10.47 -10.77
C MET A 1 7.13 10.85 -11.55
N LYS A 2 7.23 10.51 -12.84
CA LYS A 2 8.28 11.08 -13.72
C LYS A 2 8.13 12.61 -13.74
N ARG A 3 9.24 13.36 -13.69
CA ARG A 3 9.29 14.83 -13.47
C ARG A 3 8.43 15.69 -14.42
N SER A 4 7.95 15.16 -15.54
CA SER A 4 7.19 15.87 -16.56
C SER A 4 5.74 15.38 -16.74
N ALA A 5 5.31 14.34 -16.03
CA ALA A 5 3.97 13.79 -16.16
C ALA A 5 3.04 14.45 -15.14
N SER A 6 1.78 14.71 -15.52
CA SER A 6 0.70 15.02 -14.59
C SER A 6 -0.15 13.78 -14.34
N ILE A 7 -0.69 13.60 -13.13
CA ILE A 7 -1.63 12.51 -12.87
C ILE A 7 -2.91 12.64 -13.70
N SER A 8 -3.30 13.87 -14.04
CA SER A 8 -4.44 14.18 -14.90
C SER A 8 -4.27 13.74 -16.35
N ASP A 9 -3.04 13.42 -16.79
CA ASP A 9 -2.80 12.86 -18.12
C ASP A 9 -3.26 11.40 -18.22
N TYR A 10 -3.45 10.72 -17.08
CA TYR A 10 -3.78 9.29 -16.99
C TYR A 10 -5.09 9.00 -16.26
N LEU A 11 -5.51 9.90 -15.36
CA LEU A 11 -6.69 9.71 -14.51
C LEU A 11 -7.60 10.93 -14.57
N LYS A 12 -8.90 10.67 -14.69
CA LYS A 12 -9.98 11.64 -14.52
C LYS A 12 -10.48 11.63 -13.08
N PRO A 13 -11.08 12.71 -12.56
CA PRO A 13 -11.63 12.73 -11.20
C PRO A 13 -12.56 11.55 -10.91
N LEU A 14 -12.52 11.03 -9.68
CA LEU A 14 -13.31 9.87 -9.25
C LEU A 14 -14.83 10.11 -9.38
N ALA A 15 -15.26 11.36 -9.15
CA ALA A 15 -16.65 11.76 -9.30
C ALA A 15 -17.15 11.68 -10.76
N ASP A 16 -16.26 11.93 -11.72
CA ASP A 16 -16.60 11.94 -13.15
C ASP A 16 -16.41 10.57 -13.80
N THR A 17 -15.44 9.80 -13.32
CA THR A 17 -15.10 8.49 -13.89
C THR A 17 -14.83 7.50 -12.77
N PRO A 18 -15.88 6.82 -12.26
CA PRO A 18 -15.76 5.95 -11.08
C PRO A 18 -14.98 4.66 -11.36
N ASN A 19 -14.90 4.22 -12.62
CA ASN A 19 -14.16 3.04 -13.05
C ASN A 19 -13.15 3.44 -14.14
N GLN A 20 -11.86 3.21 -13.89
CA GLN A 20 -10.78 3.65 -14.78
C GLN A 20 -9.69 2.60 -14.85
N ALA A 21 -9.05 2.49 -16.02
CA ALA A 21 -7.89 1.63 -16.20
C ALA A 21 -6.81 2.38 -16.97
N TYR A 22 -5.55 2.11 -16.64
CA TYR A 22 -4.41 2.62 -17.39
C TYR A 22 -3.28 1.59 -17.45
N LEU A 23 -2.40 1.75 -18.42
CA LEU A 23 -1.14 1.02 -18.55
C LEU A 23 -0.01 2.05 -18.76
N THR A 24 0.78 2.32 -17.71
CA THR A 24 1.86 3.31 -17.79
C THR A 24 3.04 2.96 -16.90
N ASN A 25 4.20 3.53 -17.20
CA ASN A 25 5.40 3.53 -16.35
C ASN A 25 5.67 4.89 -15.69
N ALA A 26 4.74 5.85 -15.82
CA ALA A 26 4.91 7.21 -15.34
C ALA A 26 4.41 7.42 -13.90
N LEU A 27 3.41 6.62 -13.49
CA LEU A 27 2.77 6.69 -12.18
C LEU A 27 3.29 5.59 -11.25
N GLN A 28 3.45 5.96 -9.99
CA GLN A 28 3.67 5.04 -8.88
C GLN A 28 2.40 4.94 -8.02
N VAL A 29 2.21 3.83 -7.32
CA VAL A 29 1.08 3.63 -6.39
C VAL A 29 0.96 4.77 -5.37
N ALA A 30 2.09 5.33 -4.91
CA ALA A 30 2.09 6.49 -4.02
C ALA A 30 1.48 7.74 -4.68
N ASP A 31 1.72 7.99 -5.97
CA ASP A 31 1.09 9.10 -6.70
C ASP A 31 -0.44 8.91 -6.75
N VAL A 32 -0.90 7.67 -6.97
CA VAL A 32 -2.32 7.32 -7.01
C VAL A 32 -2.97 7.51 -5.63
N LEU A 33 -2.30 7.05 -4.56
CA LEU A 33 -2.79 7.22 -3.20
C LEU A 33 -2.94 8.71 -2.83
N GLU A 34 -1.93 9.53 -3.09
CA GLU A 34 -1.98 10.98 -2.83
C GLU A 34 -3.14 11.64 -3.58
N TRP A 35 -3.35 11.24 -4.83
CA TRP A 35 -4.45 11.72 -5.65
C TRP A 35 -5.83 11.28 -5.14
N ILE A 36 -5.99 10.04 -4.67
CA ILE A 36 -7.24 9.60 -4.02
C ILE A 36 -7.50 10.43 -2.77
N LEU A 37 -6.52 10.54 -1.86
CA LEU A 37 -6.64 11.30 -0.61
C LEU A 37 -6.90 12.81 -0.85
N SER A 38 -6.45 13.36 -1.98
CA SER A 38 -6.79 14.73 -2.36
C SER A 38 -8.27 14.94 -2.68
N GLN A 39 -8.96 13.88 -3.11
CA GLN A 39 -10.37 13.94 -3.50
C GLN A 39 -11.31 13.55 -2.37
N VAL A 40 -10.95 12.52 -1.58
CA VAL A 40 -11.86 11.96 -0.56
C VAL A 40 -11.51 12.35 0.88
N GLY A 41 -10.40 13.07 1.08
CA GLY A 41 -10.05 13.61 2.40
C GLY A 41 -9.36 12.59 3.30
N LYS A 42 -9.69 12.60 4.60
CA LYS A 42 -9.07 11.73 5.61
C LYS A 42 -9.58 10.30 5.43
N SER A 43 -8.69 9.31 5.49
CA SER A 43 -9.05 7.93 5.13
C SER A 43 -8.25 6.86 5.86
N LYS A 44 -8.83 5.67 5.96
CA LYS A 44 -8.13 4.43 6.27
C LYS A 44 -7.64 3.79 4.98
N VAL A 45 -6.47 3.16 5.04
CA VAL A 45 -5.79 2.59 3.88
C VAL A 45 -5.41 1.14 4.16
N TRP A 46 -5.65 0.27 3.19
CA TRP A 46 -5.09 -1.08 3.15
C TRP A 46 -4.31 -1.24 1.87
N GLN A 47 -3.03 -1.58 2.01
CA GLN A 47 -2.12 -1.78 0.90
C GLN A 47 -1.55 -3.19 0.98
N THR A 48 -1.69 -3.95 -0.09
CA THR A 48 -0.95 -5.21 -0.27
C THR A 48 0.12 -5.02 -1.33
N SER A 49 1.24 -5.73 -1.18
CA SER A 49 2.25 -5.84 -2.22
C SER A 49 3.11 -7.09 -2.01
N PHE A 50 3.75 -7.58 -3.07
CA PHE A 50 4.74 -8.63 -2.91
C PHE A 50 6.03 -8.08 -2.27
N SER A 51 6.43 -6.84 -2.60
CA SER A 51 7.67 -6.27 -2.09
C SER A 51 7.59 -4.76 -1.95
N ILE A 52 8.43 -4.21 -1.07
CA ILE A 52 8.59 -2.79 -0.84
C ILE A 52 10.07 -2.38 -0.89
N SER A 53 10.34 -1.18 -1.39
CA SER A 53 11.67 -0.57 -1.38
C SER A 53 11.75 0.57 -0.37
N GLU A 54 12.96 0.91 0.08
CA GLU A 54 13.20 2.02 1.00
C GLU A 54 12.68 3.37 0.46
N GLU A 55 12.91 3.66 -0.82
CA GLU A 55 12.42 4.91 -1.43
C GLU A 55 10.90 5.00 -1.36
N PHE A 56 10.18 3.91 -1.65
CA PHE A 56 8.73 3.91 -1.57
C PHE A 56 8.26 4.08 -0.13
N LEU A 57 8.93 3.43 0.82
CA LEU A 57 8.62 3.58 2.24
C LEU A 57 8.81 5.03 2.73
N ARG A 58 9.84 5.74 2.24
CA ARG A 58 10.01 7.19 2.50
C ARG A 58 8.84 8.00 1.96
N ARG A 59 8.28 7.65 0.80
CA ARG A 59 7.07 8.31 0.28
C ARG A 59 5.86 8.06 1.17
N LEU A 60 5.64 6.81 1.61
CA LEU A 60 4.56 6.49 2.54
C LEU A 60 4.67 7.27 3.86
N PHE A 61 5.88 7.44 4.39
CA PHE A 61 6.12 8.27 5.57
C PHE A 61 5.60 9.71 5.37
N PHE A 62 5.92 10.35 4.24
CA PHE A 62 5.45 11.71 3.98
C PHE A 62 3.93 11.78 3.76
N ILE A 63 3.34 10.77 3.12
CA ILE A 63 1.89 10.68 2.93
C ILE A 63 1.18 10.60 4.28
N GLU A 64 1.66 9.75 5.20
CA GLU A 64 1.10 9.63 6.55
C GLU A 64 1.26 10.94 7.35
N LYS A 65 2.44 11.58 7.26
CA LYS A 65 2.70 12.90 7.87
C LYS A 65 1.83 14.01 7.31
N GLY A 66 1.26 13.85 6.11
CA GLY A 66 0.29 14.77 5.53
C GLY A 66 -1.05 14.83 6.28
N GLY A 67 -1.28 13.96 7.28
CA GLY A 67 -2.44 14.05 8.19
C GLY A 67 -3.77 13.62 7.58
N LYS A 68 -3.76 13.09 6.35
CA LYS A 68 -4.93 12.53 5.66
C LYS A 68 -5.09 11.02 5.85
N VAL A 69 -4.10 10.35 6.43
CA VAL A 69 -4.17 8.91 6.72
C VAL A 69 -4.51 8.72 8.19
N LEU A 70 -5.68 8.13 8.45
CA LEU A 70 -6.15 7.78 9.79
C LEU A 70 -5.53 6.46 10.28
N GLU A 71 -5.43 5.51 9.36
CA GLU A 71 -4.87 4.18 9.60
C GLU A 71 -4.26 3.66 8.30
N PHE A 72 -3.09 3.03 8.38
CA PHE A 72 -2.44 2.40 7.23
C PHE A 72 -2.08 0.96 7.57
N ASN A 73 -2.74 0.01 6.91
CA ASN A 73 -2.47 -1.43 7.02
C ASN A 73 -1.66 -1.89 5.82
N LEU A 74 -0.44 -2.37 6.04
CA LEU A 74 0.46 -2.84 5.00
C LEU A 74 0.64 -4.35 5.08
N VAL A 75 0.38 -5.07 3.99
CA VAL A 75 0.62 -6.51 3.87
C VAL A 75 1.71 -6.77 2.84
N LEU A 76 2.76 -7.48 3.26
CA LEU A 76 3.92 -7.82 2.43
C LEU A 76 4.14 -9.32 2.36
N ASP A 77 4.85 -9.77 1.32
CA ASP A 77 5.25 -11.18 1.22
C ASP A 77 6.36 -11.52 2.23
N HIS A 78 6.20 -12.67 2.89
CA HIS A 78 7.18 -13.15 3.88
C HIS A 78 8.56 -13.43 3.26
N LYS A 79 8.62 -14.06 2.07
CA LYS A 79 9.89 -14.45 1.43
C LYS A 79 10.60 -13.24 0.84
N ALA A 80 9.87 -12.32 0.23
CA ALA A 80 10.45 -11.09 -0.29
C ALA A 80 11.04 -10.24 0.85
N THR A 81 10.31 -10.09 1.95
CA THR A 81 10.70 -9.24 3.08
C THR A 81 11.88 -9.82 3.85
N ASN A 82 12.02 -11.15 3.92
CA ASN A 82 13.20 -11.81 4.51
C ASN A 82 14.51 -11.54 3.75
N LYS A 83 14.45 -11.28 2.44
CA LYS A 83 15.65 -10.88 1.67
C LYS A 83 16.11 -9.46 2.01
N THR A 84 15.25 -8.67 2.63
CA THR A 84 15.46 -7.27 3.00
C THR A 84 15.34 -7.05 4.50
N LEU A 85 15.95 -7.92 5.32
CA LEU A 85 15.95 -7.80 6.79
C LEU A 85 16.40 -6.42 7.30
N LYS A 86 17.37 -5.80 6.62
CA LYS A 86 17.84 -4.44 6.95
C LYS A 86 16.73 -3.39 6.86
N LEU A 87 15.66 -3.66 6.09
CA LEU A 87 14.53 -2.76 5.91
C LEU A 87 13.47 -2.93 7.00
N TRP A 88 13.50 -4.02 7.79
CA TRP A 88 12.47 -4.30 8.80
C TRP A 88 12.41 -3.20 9.85
N SER A 89 13.56 -2.76 10.37
CA SER A 89 13.63 -1.66 11.34
C SER A 89 13.00 -0.39 10.78
N PHE A 90 13.25 -0.08 9.51
CA PHE A 90 12.69 1.11 8.86
C PHE A 90 11.18 0.96 8.61
N ILE A 91 10.72 -0.22 8.18
CA ILE A 91 9.29 -0.50 8.03
C ILE A 91 8.57 -0.36 9.37
N CYS A 92 9.08 -0.96 10.45
CA CYS A 92 8.49 -0.86 11.79
C CYS A 92 8.42 0.59 12.31
N GLN A 93 9.41 1.42 11.97
CA GLN A 93 9.43 2.84 12.35
C GLN A 93 8.42 3.69 11.57
N VAL A 94 8.22 3.37 10.30
CA VAL A 94 7.36 4.15 9.39
C VAL A 94 5.93 3.64 9.42
N MET A 95 5.71 2.33 9.28
CA MET A 95 4.40 1.69 9.14
C MET A 95 4.11 0.75 10.33
N LYS A 96 3.39 1.26 11.32
CA LYS A 96 3.08 0.55 12.56
C LYS A 96 2.32 -0.76 12.35
N ARG A 97 1.40 -0.80 11.39
CA ARG A 97 0.54 -1.96 11.09
C ARG A 97 1.04 -2.65 9.82
N THR A 98 2.17 -3.32 9.95
CA THR A 98 2.73 -4.14 8.87
C THR A 98 2.58 -5.62 9.20
N TYR A 99 2.13 -6.39 8.23
CA TYR A 99 1.84 -7.82 8.31
C TYR A 99 2.59 -8.58 7.22
N LEU A 100 3.16 -9.73 7.57
CA LEU A 100 3.79 -10.63 6.60
C LEU A 100 2.88 -11.85 6.36
N ALA A 101 2.62 -12.14 5.09
CA ALA A 101 1.82 -13.30 4.65
C ALA A 101 2.43 -13.89 3.36
N ASP A 102 1.97 -15.06 2.93
CA ASP A 102 2.22 -15.53 1.57
C ASP A 102 1.33 -14.70 0.61
N ASN A 103 1.89 -13.65 0.02
CA ASN A 103 1.11 -12.63 -0.69
C ASN A 103 1.78 -12.18 -1.99
N HIS A 104 1.13 -12.41 -3.14
CA HIS A 104 1.55 -11.83 -4.42
C HIS A 104 0.59 -10.74 -4.94
N SER A 105 -0.47 -10.43 -4.19
CA SER A 105 -1.43 -9.39 -4.57
C SER A 105 -0.81 -8.00 -4.43
N LYS A 106 -1.33 -7.06 -5.22
CA LYS A 106 -0.96 -5.64 -5.20
C LYS A 106 -2.24 -4.82 -5.31
N ILE A 107 -2.78 -4.50 -4.15
CA ILE A 107 -4.08 -3.85 -4.01
C ILE A 107 -3.89 -2.63 -3.13
N LEU A 108 -4.55 -1.53 -3.49
CA LEU A 108 -4.71 -0.36 -2.62
C LEU A 108 -6.20 -0.12 -2.41
N LEU A 109 -6.64 -0.18 -1.15
CA LEU A 109 -8.00 0.12 -0.74
C LEU A 109 -8.00 1.39 0.13
N VAL A 110 -8.93 2.28 -0.12
CA VAL A 110 -9.11 3.52 0.64
C VAL A 110 -10.57 3.65 1.06
N GLU A 111 -10.80 3.87 2.35
CA GLU A 111 -12.11 4.20 2.93
C GLU A 111 -12.03 5.58 3.58
N SER A 112 -12.78 6.56 3.07
CA SER A 112 -12.83 7.90 3.64
C SER A 112 -13.67 7.96 4.91
N GLU A 113 -13.42 8.96 5.76
CA GLU A 113 -14.27 9.25 6.92
C GLU A 113 -15.72 9.56 6.53
N ALA A 114 -15.95 10.06 5.31
CA ALA A 114 -17.27 10.30 4.74
C ALA A 114 -17.95 9.03 4.18
N GLY A 115 -17.25 7.89 4.14
CA GLY A 115 -17.78 6.62 3.64
C GLY A 115 -17.56 6.36 2.15
N ASP A 116 -16.68 7.12 1.49
CA ASP A 116 -16.25 6.83 0.12
C ASP A 116 -15.29 5.65 0.13
N THR A 117 -15.47 4.73 -0.81
CA THR A 117 -14.66 3.52 -0.92
C THR A 117 -14.00 3.44 -2.29
N ILE A 118 -12.69 3.22 -2.33
CA ILE A 118 -11.91 3.15 -3.55
C ILE A 118 -11.08 1.88 -3.53
N SER A 119 -11.16 1.12 -4.62
CA SER A 119 -10.36 -0.07 -4.87
C SER A 119 -9.41 0.18 -6.02
N VAL A 120 -8.14 -0.14 -5.83
CA VAL A 120 -7.11 -0.10 -6.85
C VAL A 120 -6.48 -1.48 -6.92
N VAL A 121 -6.50 -2.09 -8.11
CA VAL A 121 -5.81 -3.35 -8.40
C VAL A 121 -4.73 -3.04 -9.41
N THR A 122 -3.48 -3.40 -9.11
CA THR A 122 -2.34 -3.05 -9.97
C THR A 122 -1.41 -4.24 -10.17
N SER A 123 -0.60 -4.21 -11.23
CA SER A 123 0.55 -5.11 -11.38
C SER A 123 1.81 -4.59 -10.67
N GLN A 124 1.80 -3.34 -10.19
CA GLN A 124 2.97 -2.66 -9.62
C GLN A 124 3.28 -3.08 -8.18
N ASN A 125 4.54 -3.44 -7.90
CA ASN A 125 5.06 -3.54 -6.53
C ASN A 125 5.41 -2.17 -5.95
N LEU A 126 5.52 -2.05 -4.62
CA LEU A 126 5.91 -0.81 -3.92
C LEU A 126 7.44 -0.54 -4.02
N THR A 127 7.94 -0.54 -5.24
CA THR A 127 9.37 -0.44 -5.60
C THR A 127 9.59 0.70 -6.58
N ARG A 128 10.85 0.94 -6.99
CA ARG A 128 11.16 1.84 -8.11
C ARG A 128 10.50 1.31 -9.39
N GLY A 129 9.40 1.96 -9.78
CA GLY A 129 8.69 1.67 -11.02
C GLY A 129 9.39 2.29 -12.22
N ASN A 130 9.97 1.45 -13.10
CA ASN A 130 10.45 1.82 -14.44
C ASN A 130 9.73 1.02 -15.54
N ARG A 131 8.72 0.22 -15.17
CA ARG A 131 8.00 -0.72 -16.03
C ARG A 131 6.58 -0.24 -16.27
N HIS A 132 5.99 -0.66 -17.38
CA HIS A 132 4.58 -0.44 -17.63
C HIS A 132 3.78 -1.34 -16.69
N GLU A 133 2.88 -0.73 -15.93
CA GLU A 133 2.06 -1.41 -14.95
C GLU A 133 0.59 -1.17 -15.30
N SER A 134 -0.18 -2.25 -15.35
CA SER A 134 -1.63 -2.18 -15.52
C SER A 134 -2.26 -1.85 -14.17
N THR A 135 -3.11 -0.84 -14.14
CA THR A 135 -3.87 -0.48 -12.94
C THR A 135 -5.32 -0.29 -13.30
N PHE A 136 -6.19 -0.83 -12.45
CA PHE A 136 -7.63 -0.61 -12.46
C PHE A 136 -8.04 0.09 -11.16
N ILE A 137 -8.88 1.10 -11.26
CA ILE A 137 -9.44 1.88 -10.15
C ILE A 137 -10.96 1.80 -10.22
N SER A 138 -11.61 1.56 -9.09
CA SER A 138 -13.06 1.53 -8.97
C SER A 138 -13.54 2.18 -7.67
N THR A 139 -14.65 2.92 -7.73
CA THR A 139 -15.40 3.38 -6.55
C THR A 139 -16.59 2.47 -6.19
N ASP A 140 -16.69 1.29 -6.82
CA ASP A 140 -17.77 0.35 -6.57
C ASP A 140 -17.66 -0.24 -5.15
N LYS A 141 -18.73 -0.06 -4.36
CA LYS A 141 -18.79 -0.50 -2.96
C LYS A 141 -18.75 -2.02 -2.81
N ALA A 142 -19.29 -2.78 -3.75
CA ALA A 142 -19.27 -4.24 -3.70
C ALA A 142 -17.87 -4.78 -3.99
N ILE A 143 -17.16 -4.17 -4.95
CA ILE A 143 -15.75 -4.51 -5.22
C ILE A 143 -14.90 -4.22 -3.99
N PHE A 144 -15.07 -3.03 -3.40
CA PHE A 144 -14.35 -2.67 -2.18
C PHE A 144 -14.64 -3.65 -1.03
N ALA A 145 -15.92 -3.91 -0.74
CA ALA A 145 -16.31 -4.78 0.37
C ALA A 145 -15.74 -6.20 0.21
N ALA A 146 -15.75 -6.74 -1.01
CA ALA A 146 -15.18 -8.06 -1.29
C ALA A 146 -13.67 -8.10 -1.05
N LEU A 147 -12.91 -7.16 -1.64
CA LEU A 147 -11.46 -7.10 -1.48
C LEU A 147 -11.05 -6.77 -0.04
N HIS A 148 -11.73 -5.82 0.60
CA HIS A 148 -11.49 -5.45 1.99
C HIS A 148 -11.73 -6.61 2.95
N GLY A 149 -12.79 -7.39 2.73
CA GLY A 149 -13.06 -8.61 3.49
C GLY A 149 -11.92 -9.63 3.36
N GLN A 150 -11.45 -9.87 2.14
CA GLN A 150 -10.34 -10.79 1.86
C GLN A 150 -9.00 -10.32 2.44
N VAL A 151 -8.69 -9.02 2.33
CA VAL A 151 -7.47 -8.44 2.92
C VAL A 151 -7.53 -8.48 4.45
N THR A 152 -8.70 -8.23 5.04
CA THR A 152 -8.88 -8.32 6.49
C THR A 152 -8.73 -9.75 6.99
N ASP A 153 -9.27 -10.72 6.26
CA ASP A 153 -9.08 -12.14 6.55
C ASP A 153 -7.61 -12.55 6.46
N LEU A 154 -6.91 -12.12 5.40
CA LEU A 154 -5.47 -12.32 5.24
C LEU A 154 -4.68 -11.78 6.44
N ILE A 155 -4.99 -10.55 6.87
CA ILE A 155 -4.35 -9.92 8.04
C ILE A 155 -4.63 -10.72 9.32
N ARG A 156 -5.89 -11.09 9.57
CA ARG A 156 -6.30 -11.69 10.85
C ARG A 156 -5.91 -13.16 11.00
N ASN A 157 -5.99 -13.92 9.92
CA ASN A 157 -5.96 -15.38 9.96
C ASN A 157 -4.77 -16.00 9.24
N HIS A 158 -4.08 -15.25 8.38
CA HIS A 158 -3.05 -15.78 7.48
C HIS A 158 -1.78 -14.94 7.45
N SER A 159 -1.57 -14.08 8.45
CA SER A 159 -0.40 -13.21 8.54
C SER A 159 0.19 -13.17 9.95
N VAL A 160 1.41 -12.66 10.03
CA VAL A 160 2.10 -12.38 11.29
C VAL A 160 2.50 -10.90 11.34
N PRO A 161 2.29 -10.20 12.47
CA PRO A 161 2.71 -8.80 12.61
C PRO A 161 4.25 -8.68 12.54
N LEU A 162 4.74 -7.76 11.70
CA LEU A 162 6.18 -7.56 11.51
C LEU A 162 6.88 -7.11 12.80
N ASN A 163 6.21 -6.28 13.62
CA ASN A 163 6.79 -5.79 14.88
C ASN A 163 7.08 -6.94 15.86
N ASP A 164 6.21 -7.95 15.91
CA ASP A 164 6.36 -9.09 16.80
C ASP A 164 7.53 -9.97 16.35
N LEU A 165 7.63 -10.24 15.04
CA LEU A 165 8.76 -10.95 14.45
C LEU A 165 10.08 -10.21 14.65
N PHE A 166 10.07 -8.88 14.51
CA PHE A 166 11.26 -8.06 14.70
C PHE A 166 11.72 -8.08 16.16
N ALA A 167 10.80 -8.00 17.12
CA ALA A 167 11.10 -8.11 18.55
C ALA A 167 11.68 -9.48 18.92
N GLN A 168 11.08 -10.58 18.44
CA GLN A 168 11.59 -11.94 18.65
C GLN A 168 13.01 -12.13 18.11
N ARG A 169 13.35 -11.48 17.00
CA ARG A 169 14.71 -11.52 16.45
C ARG A 169 15.73 -10.76 17.30
N LEU A 170 15.36 -9.59 17.81
CA LEU A 170 16.26 -8.81 18.67
C LEU A 170 16.61 -9.58 19.94
N THR A 171 15.64 -10.30 20.53
CA THR A 171 15.88 -11.13 21.72
C THR A 171 16.74 -12.36 21.42
N GLN A 172 16.55 -13.03 20.27
CA GLN A 172 17.39 -14.16 19.87
C GLN A 172 18.85 -13.76 19.58
N ASN A 173 19.07 -12.60 18.96
CA ASN A 173 20.43 -12.12 18.68
C ASN A 173 21.14 -11.63 19.95
N GLY A 174 20.42 -11.00 20.88
CA GLY A 174 20.99 -10.55 22.16
C GLY A 174 21.23 -11.66 23.19
N ALA A 175 20.77 -12.90 22.93
CA ALA A 175 21.05 -14.07 23.76
C ALA A 175 22.30 -14.85 23.31
N ASN A 176 22.91 -14.46 22.20
CA ASN A 176 24.13 -15.07 21.64
C ASN A 176 25.39 -14.21 21.83
N ASP A 177 25.28 -13.11 22.56
CA ASP A 177 26.38 -12.23 23.02
C ASP A 177 26.55 -12.37 24.54
#